data_AF-A0A931A398-F1
#
_entry.id   AF-A0A931A398-F1
#
_cell.length_a   1.000
_cell.length_b   1.000
_cell.length_c   1.000
_cell.angle_alpha   90.00
_cell.angle_beta   90.00
_cell.angle_gamma   90.00
#
_symmetry.space_group_name_H-M   'P 1'
#
loop_
_entity.id
_entity.type
_entity.pdbx_description
1 polymer ?
#
loop_
_entity_poly.entity_id
_entity_poly.type
_entity_poly.pdbx_seq_one_letter_code
_entity_poly.pdbx_strand_id
1 'polypeptide(L)'
;MSMILRRDYNASIEDVWAACTEPDRLSRWFLKVSGDLRLGGTFALDGNAHGEILRCERPHLFVITWKYSDSPTARSAGLVAQEWVALARAEGLPLLAELPDRT
;
A
#
# COMPACT_ATOMS: atom_id res chain seq x y z
N MET A 1 15.97 -9.14 -1.36
CA MET A 1 15.14 -9.20 -2.57
C MET A 1 13.87 -8.43 -2.28
N SER A 2 13.63 -7.31 -2.93
CA SER A 2 12.35 -6.58 -2.87
C SER A 2 11.58 -6.83 -4.17
N MET A 3 10.25 -6.69 -4.11
CA MET A 3 9.36 -6.76 -5.27
C MET A 3 8.56 -5.48 -5.33
N ILE A 4 8.38 -4.92 -6.53
CA ILE A 4 7.62 -3.69 -6.78
C ILE A 4 6.50 -4.02 -7.79
N LEU A 5 5.28 -3.64 -7.46
CA LEU A 5 4.13 -3.67 -8.36
C LEU A 5 3.66 -2.24 -8.64
N ARG A 6 3.36 -1.94 -9.90
CA ARG A 6 2.80 -0.64 -10.32
C ARG A 6 1.55 -0.88 -11.17
N ARG A 7 0.54 -0.04 -10.97
CA ARG A 7 -0.71 -0.10 -11.71
C ARG A 7 -1.38 1.27 -11.75
N ASP A 8 -1.91 1.63 -12.91
CA ASP A 8 -2.71 2.82 -13.09
C ASP A 8 -4.20 2.54 -12.83
N TYR A 9 -4.86 3.52 -12.22
CA TYR A 9 -6.30 3.48 -11.96
C TYR A 9 -6.96 4.74 -12.50
N ASN A 10 -8.13 4.59 -13.13
CA ASN A 10 -8.99 5.72 -13.49
C ASN A 10 -9.84 6.13 -12.27
N ALA A 11 -9.17 6.59 -11.22
CA ALA A 11 -9.78 7.01 -9.95
C ALA A 11 -8.92 8.10 -9.29
N SER A 12 -9.48 8.87 -8.36
CA SER A 12 -8.71 9.86 -7.60
C SER A 12 -7.74 9.17 -6.64
N ILE A 13 -6.65 9.86 -6.26
CA ILE A 13 -5.70 9.34 -5.27
C ILE A 13 -6.39 9.08 -3.92
N GLU A 14 -7.36 9.90 -3.53
CA GLU A 14 -8.14 9.71 -2.31
C GLU A 14 -9.00 8.45 -2.37
N ASP A 15 -9.61 8.16 -3.53
CA ASP A 15 -10.40 6.95 -3.72
C ASP A 15 -9.55 5.69 -3.64
N VAL A 16 -8.36 5.71 -4.22
CA VAL A 16 -7.40 4.59 -4.13
C VAL A 16 -6.85 4.45 -2.71
N TRP A 17 -6.50 5.55 -2.08
CA TRP A 17 -6.02 5.58 -0.70
C TRP A 17 -7.04 4.95 0.26
N ALA A 18 -8.29 5.41 0.19
CA ALA A 18 -9.36 4.88 1.01
C ALA A 18 -9.66 3.41 0.69
N ALA A 19 -9.55 2.97 -0.57
CA ALA A 19 -9.67 1.55 -0.93
C ALA A 19 -8.58 0.67 -0.30
N CYS A 20 -7.39 1.22 -0.06
CA CYS A 20 -6.25 0.52 0.51
C CYS A 20 -6.14 0.62 2.04
N THR A 21 -6.73 1.64 2.67
CA THR A 21 -6.49 1.96 4.09
C THR A 21 -7.75 1.96 4.97
N GLU A 22 -8.95 2.14 4.39
CA GLU A 22 -10.20 2.08 5.16
C GLU A 22 -10.69 0.62 5.28
N PRO A 23 -10.86 0.06 6.49
CA PRO A 23 -11.21 -1.35 6.68
C PRO A 23 -12.45 -1.83 5.90
N ASP A 24 -13.50 -1.00 5.89
CA ASP A 24 -14.77 -1.29 5.21
C ASP A 24 -14.66 -1.24 3.68
N ARG A 25 -13.66 -0.56 3.14
CA ARG A 25 -13.39 -0.52 1.70
C ARG A 25 -12.39 -1.60 1.29
N LEU A 26 -11.35 -1.81 2.08
CA LEU A 26 -10.33 -2.84 1.86
C LEU A 26 -10.95 -4.24 1.83
N SER A 27 -11.86 -4.52 2.77
CA SER A 27 -12.55 -5.82 2.87
C SER A 27 -13.47 -6.15 1.68
N ARG A 28 -13.76 -5.19 0.79
CA ARG A 28 -14.57 -5.44 -0.41
C ARG A 28 -13.80 -6.16 -1.53
N TRP A 29 -12.47 -6.07 -1.52
CA TRP A 29 -11.63 -6.62 -2.59
C TRP A 29 -10.41 -7.40 -2.06
N PHE A 30 -10.13 -7.32 -0.77
CA PHE A 30 -9.07 -8.04 -0.09
C PHE A 30 -9.63 -8.80 1.12
N LEU A 31 -8.90 -8.83 2.24
CA LEU A 31 -9.31 -9.50 3.48
C LEU A 31 -9.84 -8.49 4.51
N LYS A 32 -10.66 -8.96 5.44
CA LYS A 32 -11.01 -8.20 6.64
C LYS A 32 -9.75 -7.93 7.46
N VAL A 33 -9.63 -6.70 7.93
CA VAL A 33 -8.53 -6.25 8.79
C VAL A 33 -9.08 -5.85 10.17
N SER A 34 -8.33 -6.16 11.22
CA SER A 34 -8.63 -5.79 12.61
C SER A 34 -7.35 -5.38 13.34
N GLY A 35 -7.46 -4.77 14.53
CA GLY A 35 -6.32 -4.35 15.35
C GLY A 35 -6.36 -2.88 15.78
N ASP A 36 -5.22 -2.35 16.22
CA ASP A 36 -5.03 -0.94 16.55
C ASP A 36 -4.54 -0.19 15.29
N LEU A 37 -5.48 0.21 14.43
CA LEU A 37 -5.22 0.70 13.07
C LEU A 37 -4.78 2.17 13.04
N ARG A 38 -3.75 2.50 13.81
CA ARG A 38 -3.09 3.82 13.85
C ARG A 38 -1.59 3.67 13.67
N LEU A 39 -0.90 4.77 13.40
CA LEU A 39 0.56 4.78 13.35
C LEU A 39 1.17 4.23 14.66
N GLY A 40 2.09 3.28 14.53
CA GLY A 40 2.71 2.55 15.64
C GLY A 40 1.84 1.45 16.26
N GLY A 41 0.61 1.28 15.79
CA GLY A 41 -0.28 0.19 16.19
C GLY A 41 -0.11 -1.07 15.33
N THR A 42 -1.02 -2.03 15.51
CA THR A 42 -0.96 -3.36 14.89
C THR A 42 -2.16 -3.64 14.00
N PHE A 43 -1.97 -4.53 13.03
CA PHE A 43 -3.05 -5.04 12.19
C PHE A 43 -2.99 -6.58 12.09
N ALA A 44 -4.15 -7.18 11.88
CA ALA A 44 -4.32 -8.59 11.55
C ALA A 44 -5.32 -8.73 10.40
N LEU A 45 -4.90 -9.43 9.34
CA LEU A 45 -5.72 -9.84 8.22
C LEU A 45 -6.26 -11.24 8.50
N ASP A 46 -7.57 -11.39 8.35
CA ASP A 46 -8.29 -12.62 8.70
C ASP A 46 -7.69 -13.85 8.00
N GLY A 47 -7.25 -14.84 8.81
CA GLY A 47 -6.65 -16.10 8.35
C GLY A 47 -5.34 -15.98 7.56
N ASN A 48 -4.65 -14.82 7.55
CA ASN A 48 -3.50 -14.60 6.68
C ASN A 48 -2.28 -14.05 7.42
N ALA A 49 -2.14 -12.74 7.50
CA ALA A 49 -0.92 -12.08 7.98
C ALA A 49 -1.25 -11.04 9.05
N HIS A 50 -0.26 -10.75 9.88
CA HIS A 50 -0.34 -9.68 10.87
C HIS A 50 0.94 -8.85 10.86
N GLY A 51 0.89 -7.68 11.50
CA GLY A 51 2.04 -6.79 11.54
C GLY A 51 1.76 -5.47 12.26
N GLU A 52 2.62 -4.51 11.98
CA GLU A 52 2.68 -3.19 12.60
C GLU A 52 2.62 -2.11 11.53
N ILE A 53 2.00 -0.98 11.85
CA ILE A 53 1.92 0.20 10.99
C ILE A 53 3.11 1.10 11.31
N LEU A 54 4.07 1.14 10.38
CA LEU A 54 5.35 1.84 10.59
C LEU A 54 5.32 3.30 10.15
N ARG A 55 4.64 3.60 9.03
CA ARG A 55 4.47 4.96 8.51
C ARG A 55 3.10 5.11 7.86
N CYS A 56 2.52 6.29 7.99
CA CYS A 56 1.26 6.66 7.37
C CYS A 56 1.29 8.15 7.04
N GLU A 57 1.50 8.47 5.76
CA GLU A 57 1.53 9.83 5.21
C GLU A 57 0.50 9.91 4.09
N ARG A 58 -0.75 10.14 4.48
CA ARG A 58 -1.87 10.23 3.54
C ARG A 58 -1.63 11.33 2.50
N PRO A 59 -2.06 11.14 1.24
CA PRO A 59 -2.50 9.88 0.61
C PRO A 59 -1.37 9.13 -0.14
N HIS A 60 -0.11 9.36 0.21
CA HIS A 60 1.04 9.01 -0.66
C HIS A 60 1.82 7.78 -0.18
N LEU A 61 1.86 7.52 1.12
CA LEU A 61 2.72 6.48 1.68
C LEU A 61 2.06 5.77 2.87
N PHE A 62 2.00 4.44 2.78
CA PHE A 62 1.60 3.56 3.87
C PHE A 62 2.61 2.41 3.95
N VAL A 63 3.26 2.26 5.10
CA VAL A 63 4.32 1.26 5.30
C VAL A 63 3.95 0.38 6.46
N ILE A 64 3.97 -0.93 6.22
CA ILE A 64 3.63 -1.96 7.20
C ILE A 64 4.69 -3.05 7.22
N THR A 65 4.80 -3.74 8.35
CA THR A 65 5.42 -5.06 8.38
C THR A 65 4.44 -6.11 7.89
N TRP A 66 4.94 -7.22 7.34
CA TRP A 66 4.10 -8.34 6.93
C TRP A 66 4.69 -9.65 7.46
N LYS A 67 3.98 -10.30 8.38
CA LYS A 67 4.34 -11.61 8.95
C LYS A 67 3.28 -12.63 8.56
N TYR A 68 3.69 -13.67 7.83
CA TYR A 68 2.83 -14.77 7.39
C TYR A 68 3.20 -16.04 8.15
N SER A 69 2.21 -16.69 8.78
CA SER A 69 2.36 -17.83 9.70
C SER A 69 3.14 -17.53 11.00
N ASP A 70 2.81 -18.23 12.09
CA ASP A 70 3.57 -18.22 13.36
C ASP A 70 4.91 -18.99 13.26
N SER A 71 5.44 -19.21 12.05
CA SER A 71 6.72 -19.89 11.90
C SER A 71 7.84 -18.98 12.41
N PRO A 72 8.72 -19.45 13.33
CA PRO A 72 9.82 -18.68 13.88
C PRO A 72 10.89 -18.28 12.84
N THR A 73 10.74 -18.73 11.58
CA THR A 73 11.59 -18.37 10.43
C THR A 73 10.93 -17.38 9.47
N ALA A 74 9.73 -16.86 9.77
CA ALA A 74 9.03 -15.90 8.92
C ALA A 74 9.88 -14.63 8.74
N ARG A 75 10.41 -14.44 7.52
CA ARG A 75 11.15 -13.23 7.15
C ARG A 75 10.14 -12.08 7.05
N SER A 76 10.41 -10.98 7.74
CA SER A 76 9.67 -9.73 7.59
C SER A 76 9.69 -9.30 6.13
N ALA A 77 8.56 -9.37 5.44
CA ALA A 77 8.41 -8.68 4.16
C ALA A 77 8.00 -7.24 4.50
N GLY A 78 8.91 -6.29 4.26
CA GLY A 78 8.55 -4.88 4.29
C GLY A 78 7.79 -4.56 3.01
N LEU A 79 6.50 -4.22 3.12
CA LEU A 79 5.81 -3.59 2.01
C LEU A 79 6.21 -2.11 2.04
N VAL A 80 7.21 -1.75 1.23
CA VAL A 80 7.54 -0.34 0.99
C VAL A 80 6.66 0.13 -0.17
N ALA A 81 5.56 0.81 0.13
CA ALA A 81 4.79 1.55 -0.87
C ALA A 81 5.61 2.79 -1.30
N GLN A 82 6.69 2.59 -2.04
CA GLN A 82 7.53 3.69 -2.52
C GLN A 82 6.77 4.47 -3.61
N GLU A 83 6.50 5.73 -3.30
CA GLU A 83 6.14 6.84 -4.20
C GLU A 83 5.15 6.46 -5.32
N TRP A 84 3.87 6.65 -5.05
CA TRP A 84 2.87 6.72 -6.10
C TRP A 84 3.13 7.96 -6.94
N VAL A 85 3.61 7.77 -8.17
CA VAL A 85 3.39 8.75 -9.23
C VAL A 85 1.91 8.64 -9.61
N ALA A 86 1.06 9.31 -8.84
CA ALA A 86 -0.31 9.56 -9.24
C ALA A 86 -0.27 10.54 -10.43
N LEU A 87 -0.18 10.01 -11.65
CA LEU A 87 -0.57 10.76 -12.83
C LEU A 87 -2.09 10.79 -12.86
N ALA A 88 -2.66 11.72 -12.08
CA ALA A 88 -4.05 12.10 -12.21
C ALA A 88 -4.27 12.55 -13.66
N ARG A 89 -4.94 11.72 -14.46
CA ARG A 89 -5.47 12.12 -15.77
C ARG A 89 -6.66 13.06 -15.57
N ALA A 90 -6.37 14.28 -15.11
CA ALA A 90 -7.31 15.39 -15.16
C ALA A 90 -6.76 16.61 -15.94
N GLU A 91 -5.47 16.68 -16.25
CA GLU A 91 -4.86 17.91 -16.82
C GLU A 91 -4.00 17.67 -18.09
N GLY A 92 -4.22 16.57 -18.82
CA GLY A 92 -3.72 16.44 -20.20
C GLY A 92 -2.20 16.46 -20.45
N LEU A 93 -1.37 16.05 -19.48
CA LEU A 93 0.09 15.98 -19.65
C LEU A 93 0.58 14.62 -20.21
N PRO A 94 1.68 14.59 -21.00
CA PRO A 94 2.15 13.40 -21.70
C PRO A 94 2.77 12.35 -20.77
N LEU A 95 2.74 11.10 -21.23
CA LEU A 95 3.18 9.90 -20.51
C LEU A 95 4.68 9.94 -20.21
N LEU A 96 5.07 9.44 -19.02
CA LEU A 96 6.46 9.22 -18.58
C LEU A 96 7.32 8.34 -19.52
N ALA A 97 6.74 7.78 -20.59
CA ALA A 97 7.48 7.08 -21.64
C ALA A 97 8.35 8.02 -22.50
N GLU A 98 8.23 9.35 -22.36
CA GLU A 98 8.95 10.34 -23.17
C GLU A 98 10.05 11.12 -22.42
N LEU A 99 10.35 10.81 -21.16
CA LEU A 99 11.49 11.46 -20.48
C LEU A 99 12.78 10.67 -20.73
N PRO A 100 13.83 11.29 -21.29
CA PRO A 100 15.11 10.61 -21.50
C PRO A 100 15.73 10.25 -20.16
N ASP A 101 16.30 9.04 -20.12
CA ASP A 101 16.95 8.44 -18.95
C ASP A 101 18.05 9.38 -18.45
N ARG A 102 17.94 9.85 -17.20
CA ARG A 102 18.93 10.74 -16.59
C ARG A 102 20.08 9.89 -16.05
N THR A 103 21.19 9.90 -16.79
CA THR A 103 22.55 9.52 -16.35
C THR A 103 22.93 10.12 -15.00
#